data_AF-A0A5N5MYS1-F1
#
_entry.id   AF-A0A5N5MYS1-F1
#
_cell.length_a   1.000
_cell.length_b   1.000
_cell.length_c   1.000
_cell.angle_alpha   90.00
_cell.angle_beta   90.00
_cell.angle_gamma   90.00
#
_symmetry.space_group_name_H-M   'P 1'
#
loop_
_entity.id
_entity.type
_entity.pdbx_description
1 polymer ?
#
loop_
_entity_poly.entity_id
_entity_poly.type
_entity_poly.pdbx_seq_one_letter_code
_entity_poly.pdbx_strand_id
1 'polypeptide(L)'
;MEWFAMAVADRCAFYLCLANAAMFYHQMTAGDGSCEYGDCDESARYFGQCMCMMTERLGSGSDGVSEGVVTTVLGFLCHDAAVAEWDRWSIHMDGLQRILQLRHGLSGLSDLNCLMSFWFDLTGSAMHDTAPRFDIPPGLAQQSHPGCGMSSTLATVLSSLALKGDPRLVQLCRALGQTALVADFINKNAHNPQFWDGGIDTTRLLGPAAHYALSIPRMAAKSWACARAAEVLCEMARLALLIFIARLKSAFSLVRGEMAAFQEKFAGILPLLVPGAFEICPELVLWSLVVVTGSYTRFRPQSLVTAIKDCMTRLRMGRARDAVEVARSIIWVDSVLASEAEGLVLELQLRES
;
A
#
# COMPACT_ATOMS: atom_id res chain seq x y z
N MET A 1 0.01 -4.19 -20.22
CA MET A 1 0.96 -4.28 -21.36
C MET A 1 2.42 -4.38 -20.91
N GLU A 2 2.80 -3.80 -19.77
CA GLU A 2 4.19 -3.73 -19.31
C GLU A 2 4.83 -5.11 -19.05
N TRP A 3 4.12 -6.03 -18.37
CA TRP A 3 4.62 -7.39 -18.13
C TRP A 3 4.99 -8.12 -19.42
N PHE A 4 4.15 -8.03 -20.46
CA PHE A 4 4.41 -8.67 -21.74
C PHE A 4 5.69 -8.14 -22.39
N ALA A 5 5.93 -6.83 -22.33
CA ALA A 5 7.14 -6.21 -22.85
C ALA A 5 8.41 -6.72 -22.15
N MET A 6 8.35 -6.94 -20.83
CA MET A 6 9.46 -7.56 -20.08
C MET A 6 9.65 -9.01 -20.48
N ALA A 7 8.55 -9.77 -20.56
CA ALA A 7 8.60 -11.20 -20.82
C ALA A 7 9.19 -11.53 -22.19
N VAL A 8 8.88 -10.76 -23.24
CA VAL A 8 9.43 -11.03 -24.59
C VAL A 8 10.93 -10.72 -24.71
N ALA A 9 11.51 -9.97 -23.76
CA ALA A 9 12.93 -9.63 -23.77
C ALA A 9 13.84 -10.78 -23.28
N ASP A 10 13.29 -11.78 -22.58
CA ASP A 10 14.05 -12.93 -22.09
C ASP A 10 13.29 -14.23 -22.34
N ARG A 11 14.00 -15.23 -22.88
CA ARG A 11 13.38 -16.52 -23.26
C ARG A 11 12.74 -17.24 -22.07
N CYS A 12 13.35 -17.17 -20.89
CA CYS A 12 12.83 -17.83 -19.70
C CYS A 12 11.54 -17.16 -19.22
N ALA A 13 11.55 -15.83 -19.11
CA ALA A 13 10.37 -15.04 -18.77
C ALA A 13 9.24 -15.20 -19.79
N PHE A 14 9.58 -15.35 -21.07
CA PHE A 14 8.59 -15.59 -22.12
C PHE A 14 7.85 -16.92 -21.93
N TYR A 15 8.55 -18.01 -21.55
CA TYR A 15 7.89 -19.29 -21.23
C TYR A 15 6.95 -19.18 -20.03
N LEU A 16 7.33 -18.41 -19.00
CA LEU A 16 6.42 -18.12 -17.90
C LEU A 16 5.18 -17.33 -18.36
N CYS A 17 5.35 -16.37 -19.27
CA CYS A 17 4.24 -15.64 -19.87
C CYS A 17 3.30 -16.58 -20.65
N LEU A 18 3.84 -17.55 -21.39
CA LEU A 18 3.04 -18.56 -22.09
C LEU A 18 2.30 -19.48 -21.13
N ALA A 19 2.95 -19.90 -20.04
CA ALA A 19 2.32 -20.71 -18.99
C ALA A 19 1.11 -19.98 -18.38
N ASN A 20 1.29 -18.71 -18.01
CA ASN A 20 0.23 -17.84 -17.52
C ASN A 20 -0.91 -17.68 -18.54
N ALA A 21 -0.58 -17.43 -19.81
CA ALA A 21 -1.59 -17.25 -20.86
C ALA A 21 -2.43 -18.52 -21.07
N ALA A 22 -1.79 -19.71 -21.11
CA ALA A 22 -2.48 -20.99 -21.24
C ALA A 22 -3.39 -21.28 -20.04
N MET A 23 -2.91 -20.99 -18.82
CA MET A 23 -3.69 -21.15 -17.58
C MET A 23 -4.91 -20.24 -17.56
N PHE A 24 -4.74 -18.94 -17.83
CA PHE A 24 -5.86 -17.99 -17.87
C PHE A 24 -6.88 -18.33 -18.95
N TYR A 25 -6.42 -18.77 -20.13
CA TYR A 25 -7.32 -19.25 -21.19
C TYR A 25 -8.12 -20.47 -20.71
N HIS A 26 -7.45 -21.43 -20.05
CA HIS A 26 -8.13 -22.60 -19.48
C HIS A 26 -9.19 -22.19 -18.46
N GLN A 27 -8.86 -21.32 -17.49
CA GLN A 27 -9.81 -20.79 -16.50
C GLN A 27 -11.06 -20.16 -17.15
N MET A 28 -10.86 -19.35 -18.20
CA MET A 28 -11.98 -18.74 -18.93
C MET A 28 -12.88 -19.76 -19.62
N THR A 29 -12.31 -20.85 -20.13
CA THR A 29 -13.07 -21.89 -20.87
C THR A 29 -13.71 -22.94 -19.98
N ALA A 30 -13.07 -23.29 -18.86
CA ALA A 30 -13.54 -24.31 -17.93
C ALA A 30 -14.52 -23.76 -16.88
N GLY A 31 -14.53 -22.44 -16.66
CA GLY A 31 -15.38 -21.80 -15.64
C GLY A 31 -14.91 -22.03 -14.20
N ASP A 32 -13.68 -22.54 -14.01
CA ASP A 32 -13.04 -22.75 -12.71
C ASP A 32 -12.03 -21.63 -12.45
N GLY A 33 -12.20 -20.92 -11.34
CA GLY A 33 -11.34 -19.81 -10.92
C GLY A 33 -10.12 -20.23 -10.10
N SER A 34 -9.91 -21.53 -9.86
CA SER A 34 -8.87 -22.06 -8.95
C SER A 34 -7.78 -22.91 -9.62
N CYS A 35 -7.63 -22.79 -10.94
CA CYS A 35 -6.66 -23.55 -11.73
C CYS A 35 -5.22 -23.10 -11.48
N GLU A 36 -4.35 -24.05 -11.12
CA GLU A 36 -2.89 -23.93 -11.04
C GLU A 36 -2.23 -24.37 -12.36
N TYR A 37 -0.91 -24.13 -12.50
CA TYR A 37 -0.17 -24.55 -13.69
C TYR A 37 -0.28 -26.05 -14.00
N GLY A 38 -0.43 -26.90 -12.96
CA GLY A 38 -0.53 -28.35 -13.11
C GLY A 38 -1.87 -28.85 -13.67
N ASP A 39 -2.91 -28.02 -13.66
CA ASP A 39 -4.25 -28.44 -14.07
C ASP A 39 -4.47 -28.34 -15.58
N CYS A 40 -3.53 -27.74 -16.30
CA CYS A 40 -3.53 -27.62 -17.75
C CYS A 40 -2.21 -28.13 -18.34
N ASP A 41 -2.27 -29.20 -19.14
CA ASP A 41 -1.08 -29.81 -19.76
C ASP A 41 -0.20 -28.81 -20.52
N GLU A 42 -0.82 -27.88 -21.24
CA GLU A 42 -0.09 -26.86 -21.99
C GLU A 42 0.62 -25.87 -21.05
N SER A 43 -0.08 -25.43 -20.00
CA SER A 43 0.49 -24.54 -19.00
C SER A 43 1.64 -25.20 -18.23
N ALA A 44 1.42 -26.44 -17.75
CA ALA A 44 2.42 -27.26 -17.08
C ALA A 44 3.68 -27.44 -17.93
N ARG A 45 3.52 -27.66 -19.24
CA ARG A 45 4.65 -27.79 -20.17
C ARG A 45 5.48 -26.52 -20.25
N TYR A 46 4.86 -25.35 -20.43
CA TYR A 46 5.59 -24.08 -20.50
C TYR A 46 6.23 -23.71 -19.16
N PHE A 47 5.52 -23.93 -18.06
CA PHE A 47 6.06 -23.71 -16.72
C PHE A 47 7.26 -24.62 -16.44
N GLY A 48 7.17 -25.90 -16.79
CA GLY A 48 8.29 -26.85 -16.68
C GLY A 48 9.52 -26.41 -17.48
N GLN A 49 9.33 -25.90 -18.70
CA GLN A 49 10.45 -25.34 -19.50
C GLN A 49 11.08 -24.11 -18.83
N CYS A 50 10.26 -23.20 -18.31
CA CYS A 50 10.74 -22.05 -17.54
C CYS A 50 11.57 -22.50 -16.32
N MET A 51 11.07 -23.47 -15.54
CA MET A 51 11.75 -23.96 -14.34
C MET A 51 13.09 -24.66 -14.64
N CYS A 52 13.15 -25.46 -15.71
CA CYS A 52 14.41 -26.07 -16.16
C CYS A 52 15.44 -24.98 -16.52
N MET A 53 15.04 -23.99 -17.32
CA MET A 53 15.90 -22.87 -17.69
C MET A 53 16.36 -22.07 -16.47
N MET A 54 15.45 -21.72 -15.55
CA MET A 54 15.82 -21.00 -14.32
C MET A 54 16.84 -21.78 -13.50
N THR A 55 16.67 -23.09 -13.37
CA THR A 55 17.59 -23.95 -12.61
C THR A 55 18.99 -23.95 -13.23
N GLU A 56 19.08 -24.09 -14.55
CA GLU A 56 20.36 -24.03 -15.28
C GLU A 56 21.03 -22.67 -15.12
N ARG A 57 20.27 -21.58 -15.28
CA ARG A 57 20.80 -20.21 -15.20
C ARG A 57 21.27 -19.86 -13.80
N LEU A 58 20.52 -20.20 -12.76
CA LEU A 58 20.91 -19.96 -11.36
C LEU A 58 22.21 -20.72 -10.98
N GLY A 59 22.49 -21.85 -11.63
CA GLY A 59 23.75 -22.58 -11.49
C GLY A 59 24.95 -21.94 -12.21
N SER A 60 24.71 -20.93 -13.06
CA SER A 60 25.74 -20.23 -13.83
C SER A 60 26.08 -18.88 -13.17
N GLY A 61 27.37 -18.60 -12.94
CA GLY A 61 27.79 -17.46 -12.11
C GLY A 61 27.26 -16.09 -12.57
N SER A 62 27.51 -15.70 -13.82
CA SER A 62 27.13 -14.37 -14.33
C SER A 62 25.69 -14.30 -14.84
N ASP A 63 25.14 -15.39 -15.39
CA ASP A 63 23.77 -15.38 -15.91
C ASP A 63 22.72 -15.66 -14.81
N GLY A 64 23.09 -16.33 -13.71
CA GLY A 64 22.24 -16.50 -12.53
C GLY A 64 21.88 -15.20 -11.80
N VAL A 65 22.51 -14.10 -12.18
CA VAL A 65 22.19 -12.76 -11.70
C VAL A 65 21.76 -11.83 -12.83
N SER A 66 21.48 -12.32 -14.04
CA SER A 66 21.13 -11.47 -15.18
C SER A 66 19.78 -10.76 -15.02
N GLU A 67 19.54 -9.75 -15.86
CA GLU A 67 18.25 -9.06 -15.92
C GLU A 67 17.10 -10.02 -16.25
N GLY A 68 17.32 -10.99 -17.14
CA GLY A 68 16.31 -11.98 -17.51
C GLY A 68 15.91 -12.90 -16.35
N VAL A 69 16.85 -13.29 -15.50
CA VAL A 69 16.56 -14.01 -14.25
C VAL A 69 15.70 -13.16 -13.32
N VAL A 70 16.05 -11.87 -13.13
CA VAL A 70 15.25 -10.93 -12.32
C VAL A 70 13.83 -10.81 -12.87
N THR A 71 13.68 -10.56 -14.18
CA THR A 71 12.38 -10.49 -14.86
C THR A 71 11.55 -11.76 -14.61
N THR A 72 12.18 -12.93 -14.66
CA THR A 72 11.48 -14.21 -14.48
C THR A 72 11.00 -14.38 -13.04
N VAL A 73 11.83 -14.02 -12.05
CA VAL A 73 11.43 -14.02 -10.63
C VAL A 73 10.29 -13.05 -10.36
N LEU A 74 10.31 -11.86 -10.96
CA LEU A 74 9.19 -10.90 -10.87
C LEU A 74 7.90 -11.46 -11.47
N GLY A 75 7.99 -12.30 -12.50
CA GLY A 75 6.84 -13.03 -13.03
C GLY A 75 6.25 -14.02 -12.06
N PHE A 76 7.09 -14.78 -11.34
CA PHE A 76 6.63 -15.69 -10.29
C PHE A 76 5.95 -14.91 -9.16
N LEU A 77 6.55 -13.80 -8.72
CA LEU A 77 5.95 -12.91 -7.70
C LEU A 77 4.60 -12.35 -8.14
N CYS A 78 4.48 -11.96 -9.42
CA CYS A 78 3.23 -11.49 -9.99
C CYS A 78 2.15 -12.56 -9.97
N HIS A 79 2.49 -13.79 -10.36
CA HIS A 79 1.57 -14.91 -10.36
C HIS A 79 1.13 -15.25 -8.93
N ASP A 80 2.06 -15.41 -7.99
CA ASP A 80 1.75 -15.75 -6.61
C ASP A 80 0.89 -14.70 -5.91
N ALA A 81 1.16 -13.42 -6.16
CA ALA A 81 0.32 -12.34 -5.64
C ALA A 81 -1.10 -12.37 -6.24
N ALA A 82 -1.26 -12.81 -7.49
CA ALA A 82 -2.56 -12.92 -8.15
C ALA A 82 -3.40 -14.09 -7.61
N VAL A 83 -2.76 -15.21 -7.26
CA VAL A 83 -3.43 -16.39 -6.67
C VAL A 83 -3.41 -16.39 -5.12
N ALA A 84 -2.84 -15.36 -4.51
CA ALA A 84 -2.69 -15.20 -3.06
C ALA A 84 -1.84 -16.29 -2.36
N GLU A 85 -0.87 -16.87 -3.07
CA GLU A 85 0.09 -17.85 -2.55
C GLU A 85 1.30 -17.16 -1.88
N TRP A 86 1.05 -16.55 -0.72
CA TRP A 86 2.04 -15.70 -0.03
C TRP A 86 3.27 -16.45 0.52
N ASP A 87 3.14 -17.75 0.79
CA ASP A 87 4.28 -18.58 1.22
C ASP A 87 5.27 -18.78 0.07
N ARG A 88 4.77 -19.09 -1.13
CA ARG A 88 5.57 -19.21 -2.36
C ARG A 88 6.13 -17.86 -2.79
N TRP A 89 5.33 -16.81 -2.66
CA TRP A 89 5.76 -15.43 -2.88
C TRP A 89 6.97 -15.06 -2.01
N SER A 90 6.95 -15.43 -0.73
CA SER A 90 8.04 -15.15 0.21
C SER A 90 9.34 -15.84 -0.21
N ILE A 91 9.28 -17.10 -0.66
CA ILE A 91 10.43 -17.82 -1.20
C ILE A 91 11.03 -17.09 -2.41
N HIS A 92 10.18 -16.63 -3.34
CA HIS A 92 10.65 -15.90 -4.52
C HIS A 92 11.21 -14.53 -4.17
N MET A 93 10.69 -13.84 -3.14
CA MET A 93 11.28 -12.58 -2.68
C MET A 93 12.63 -12.76 -2.00
N ASP A 94 12.80 -13.82 -1.20
CA ASP A 94 14.09 -14.17 -0.62
C ASP A 94 15.12 -14.44 -1.73
N GLY A 95 14.69 -15.16 -2.78
CA GLY A 95 15.47 -15.38 -4.00
C GLY A 95 15.83 -14.08 -4.72
N LEU A 96 14.85 -13.19 -4.96
CA LEU A 96 15.08 -11.89 -5.60
C LEU A 96 16.08 -11.05 -4.80
N GLN A 97 15.88 -10.94 -3.48
CA GLN A 97 16.79 -10.20 -2.60
C GLN A 97 18.21 -10.76 -2.68
N ARG A 98 18.37 -12.10 -2.70
CA ARG A 98 19.68 -12.73 -2.84
C ARG A 98 20.34 -12.42 -4.18
N ILE A 99 19.58 -12.49 -5.28
CA ILE A 99 20.07 -12.13 -6.62
C ILE A 99 20.54 -10.68 -6.64
N LEU A 100 19.73 -9.75 -6.12
CA LEU A 100 20.08 -8.33 -6.09
C LEU A 100 21.29 -8.04 -5.20
N GLN A 101 21.47 -8.75 -4.08
CA GLN A 101 22.70 -8.65 -3.28
C GLN A 101 23.94 -9.04 -4.07
N LEU A 102 23.88 -10.13 -4.85
CA LEU A 102 24.97 -10.59 -5.70
C LEU A 102 25.24 -9.63 -6.88
N ARG A 103 24.21 -8.91 -7.35
CA ARG A 103 24.34 -7.84 -8.35
C ARG A 103 24.86 -6.51 -7.80
N HIS A 104 24.96 -6.36 -6.48
CA HIS A 104 25.18 -5.08 -5.79
C HIS A 104 24.05 -4.05 -6.02
N GLY A 105 22.80 -4.54 -6.06
CA GLY A 105 21.58 -3.74 -6.12
C GLY A 105 20.89 -3.77 -7.48
N LEU A 106 20.10 -2.72 -7.74
CA LEU A 106 19.27 -2.59 -8.94
C LEU A 106 20.01 -1.97 -10.14
N SER A 107 21.29 -1.60 -9.98
CA SER A 107 22.05 -0.94 -11.05
C SER A 107 22.14 -1.81 -12.31
N GLY A 108 21.98 -1.17 -13.47
CA GLY A 108 22.03 -1.83 -14.77
C GLY A 108 20.82 -2.71 -15.12
N LEU A 109 19.75 -2.71 -14.31
CA LEU A 109 18.45 -3.23 -14.71
C LEU A 109 17.65 -2.14 -15.43
N SER A 110 16.73 -2.52 -16.30
CA SER A 110 15.76 -1.58 -16.85
C SER A 110 14.92 -0.92 -15.75
N ASP A 111 14.41 0.28 -16.05
CA ASP A 111 13.51 1.02 -15.14
C ASP A 111 12.31 0.18 -14.73
N LEU A 112 11.78 -0.62 -15.65
CA LEU A 112 10.62 -1.46 -15.39
C LEU A 112 10.94 -2.58 -14.40
N ASN A 113 12.10 -3.24 -14.52
CA ASN A 113 12.55 -4.21 -13.53
C ASN A 113 12.79 -3.58 -12.16
N CYS A 114 13.37 -2.39 -12.10
CA CYS A 114 13.56 -1.64 -10.86
C CYS A 114 12.21 -1.35 -10.18
N LEU A 115 11.25 -0.83 -10.93
CA LEU A 115 9.93 -0.44 -10.42
C LEU A 115 9.08 -1.64 -10.01
N MET A 116 9.10 -2.72 -10.77
CA MET A 116 8.38 -3.94 -10.42
C MET A 116 8.98 -4.63 -9.19
N SER A 117 10.32 -4.65 -9.06
CA SER A 117 10.98 -5.15 -7.84
C SER A 117 10.55 -4.35 -6.61
N PHE A 118 10.54 -3.03 -6.73
CA PHE A 118 10.07 -2.13 -5.68
C PHE A 118 8.59 -2.34 -5.36
N TRP A 119 7.72 -2.44 -6.38
CA TRP A 119 6.29 -2.61 -6.19
C TRP A 119 5.91 -3.93 -5.51
N PHE A 120 6.55 -5.04 -5.90
CA PHE A 120 6.28 -6.32 -5.27
C PHE A 120 6.76 -6.33 -3.82
N ASP A 121 7.95 -5.80 -3.53
CA ASP A 121 8.41 -5.63 -2.15
C ASP A 121 7.39 -4.86 -1.29
N LEU A 122 6.87 -3.74 -1.79
CA LEU A 122 5.81 -2.98 -1.10
C LEU A 122 4.52 -3.80 -0.93
N THR A 123 4.14 -4.57 -1.95
CA THR A 123 2.92 -5.37 -1.93
C THR A 123 2.97 -6.43 -0.83
N GLY A 124 4.01 -7.26 -0.78
CA GLY A 124 4.12 -8.25 0.30
C GLY A 124 4.44 -7.64 1.65
N SER A 125 5.18 -6.53 1.70
CA SER A 125 5.40 -5.77 2.93
C SER A 125 4.08 -5.26 3.52
N ALA A 126 3.14 -4.82 2.67
CA ALA A 126 1.81 -4.43 3.10
C ALA A 126 1.00 -5.64 3.59
N MET A 127 0.99 -6.75 2.84
CA MET A 127 0.27 -7.96 3.22
C MET A 127 0.71 -8.53 4.57
N HIS A 128 2.01 -8.52 4.85
CA HIS A 128 2.56 -9.05 6.09
C HIS A 128 2.74 -7.98 7.18
N ASP A 129 2.35 -6.73 6.92
CA ASP A 129 2.68 -5.57 7.75
C ASP A 129 4.15 -5.55 8.21
N THR A 130 5.08 -5.70 7.26
CA THR A 130 6.55 -5.65 7.47
C THR A 130 7.18 -4.46 6.75
N ALA A 131 8.41 -4.10 7.15
CA ALA A 131 9.12 -2.98 6.50
C ALA A 131 9.59 -3.43 5.11
N PRO A 132 9.57 -2.53 4.10
CA PRO A 132 10.11 -2.85 2.78
C PRO A 132 11.57 -3.29 2.86
N ARG A 133 11.92 -4.31 2.07
CA ARG A 133 13.27 -4.86 1.97
C ARG A 133 14.19 -3.97 1.13
N PHE A 134 13.62 -3.22 0.20
CA PHE A 134 14.34 -2.38 -0.75
C PHE A 134 14.13 -0.89 -0.45
N ASP A 135 15.17 -0.10 -0.70
CA ASP A 135 15.08 1.34 -0.67
C ASP A 135 14.25 1.86 -1.85
N ILE A 136 13.72 3.08 -1.71
CA ILE A 136 13.05 3.78 -2.81
C ILE A 136 14.06 3.99 -3.95
N PRO A 137 13.77 3.53 -5.19
CA PRO A 137 14.66 3.73 -6.32
C PRO A 137 15.08 5.20 -6.52
N PRO A 138 16.37 5.47 -6.84
CA PRO A 138 16.83 6.81 -7.14
C PRO A 138 15.98 7.47 -8.22
N GLY A 139 15.57 8.73 -7.98
CA GLY A 139 14.69 9.47 -8.90
C GLY A 139 13.19 9.36 -8.59
N LEU A 140 12.73 8.36 -7.81
CA LEU A 140 11.34 8.33 -7.30
C LEU A 140 11.17 9.13 -6.01
N ALA A 141 12.16 9.05 -5.11
CA ALA A 141 12.12 9.74 -3.81
C ALA A 141 12.06 11.27 -3.91
N GLN A 142 12.41 11.83 -5.07
CA GLN A 142 12.48 13.27 -5.34
C GLN A 142 11.43 13.75 -6.36
N GLN A 143 10.44 12.93 -6.73
CA GLN A 143 9.38 13.38 -7.62
C GLN A 143 8.47 14.37 -6.90
N SER A 144 8.86 15.63 -6.93
CA SER A 144 7.98 16.76 -6.66
C SER A 144 7.00 16.88 -7.82
N HIS A 145 5.71 16.70 -7.55
CA HIS A 145 4.67 17.03 -8.50
C HIS A 145 4.53 18.57 -8.56
N PRO A 146 4.91 19.23 -9.67
CA PRO A 146 4.94 20.69 -9.72
C PRO A 146 3.56 21.28 -9.45
N GLY A 147 3.51 22.31 -8.60
CA GLY A 147 2.26 22.95 -8.20
C GLY A 147 1.41 22.12 -7.23
N CYS A 148 1.86 20.95 -6.78
CA CYS A 148 1.20 20.22 -5.70
C CYS A 148 1.71 20.67 -4.33
N GLY A 149 0.80 20.72 -3.36
CA GLY A 149 1.11 21.24 -2.03
C GLY A 149 0.29 20.57 -0.94
N MET A 150 0.72 20.80 0.30
CA MET A 150 -0.03 20.42 1.49
C MET A 150 -0.91 21.58 1.97
N SER A 151 -2.01 21.26 2.65
CA SER A 151 -2.85 22.25 3.30
C SER A 151 -2.09 22.97 4.43
N SER A 152 -2.55 24.17 4.78
CA SER A 152 -2.04 24.91 5.96
C SER A 152 -2.26 24.14 7.26
N THR A 153 -3.39 23.42 7.38
CA THR A 153 -3.68 22.58 8.56
C THR A 153 -2.65 21.47 8.69
N LEU A 154 -2.38 20.72 7.62
CA LEU A 154 -1.38 19.66 7.65
C LEU A 154 0.01 20.23 7.95
N ALA A 155 0.41 21.33 7.32
CA ALA A 155 1.70 21.97 7.59
C ALA A 155 1.86 22.34 9.08
N THR A 156 0.79 22.80 9.72
CA THR A 156 0.76 23.12 11.16
C THR A 156 0.89 21.85 12.01
N VAL A 157 0.15 20.78 11.67
CA VAL A 157 0.24 19.47 12.34
C VAL A 157 1.66 18.92 12.25
N LEU A 158 2.26 18.89 11.05
CA LEU A 158 3.62 18.40 10.83
C LEU A 158 4.65 19.18 11.65
N SER A 159 4.53 20.51 11.68
CA SER A 159 5.42 21.38 12.45
C SER A 159 5.31 21.09 13.96
N SER A 160 4.08 20.95 14.47
CA SER A 160 3.83 20.61 15.89
C SER A 160 4.40 19.25 16.28
N LEU A 161 4.22 18.24 15.43
CA LEU A 161 4.75 16.89 15.67
C LEU A 161 6.28 16.85 15.60
N ALA A 162 6.88 17.57 14.65
CA ALA A 162 8.34 17.63 14.51
C ALA A 162 9.03 18.28 15.72
N LEU A 163 8.41 19.29 16.33
CA LEU A 163 8.93 19.96 17.54
C LEU A 163 9.04 19.04 18.76
N LYS A 164 8.32 17.91 18.78
CA LYS A 164 8.36 16.94 19.90
C LYS A 164 9.65 16.10 19.91
N GLY A 165 10.42 16.09 18.83
CA GLY A 165 11.73 15.43 18.76
C GLY A 165 11.72 13.90 18.81
N ASP A 166 10.55 13.25 18.73
CA ASP A 166 10.43 11.78 18.67
C ASP A 166 10.74 11.27 17.25
N PRO A 167 11.73 10.37 17.06
CA PRO A 167 12.08 9.83 15.75
C PRO A 167 10.91 9.18 15.00
N ARG A 168 9.97 8.54 15.72
CA ARG A 168 8.78 7.92 15.10
C ARG A 168 7.84 8.98 14.54
N LEU A 169 7.66 10.09 15.26
CA LEU A 169 6.85 11.21 14.78
C LEU A 169 7.49 11.89 13.57
N VAL A 170 8.82 11.95 13.50
CA VAL A 170 9.52 12.47 12.31
C VAL A 170 9.29 11.58 11.09
N GLN A 171 9.36 10.24 11.25
CA GLN A 171 9.05 9.30 10.17
C GLN A 171 7.58 9.41 9.74
N LEU A 172 6.66 9.53 10.70
CA LEU A 172 5.24 9.77 10.43
C LEU A 172 5.02 11.06 9.65
N CYS A 173 5.71 12.15 10.02
CA CYS A 173 5.63 13.42 9.30
C CYS A 173 6.05 13.28 7.83
N ARG A 174 7.11 12.50 7.56
CA ARG A 174 7.56 12.22 6.19
C ARG A 174 6.50 11.45 5.40
N ALA A 175 5.91 10.42 6.00
CA ALA A 175 4.85 9.65 5.35
C ALA A 175 3.59 10.49 5.08
N LEU A 176 3.13 11.27 6.07
CA LEU A 176 1.99 12.19 5.92
C LEU A 176 2.23 13.22 4.81
N GLY A 177 3.40 13.87 4.82
CA GLY A 177 3.74 14.89 3.82
C GLY A 177 3.76 14.32 2.40
N GLN A 178 4.36 13.13 2.21
CA GLN A 178 4.42 12.49 0.89
C GLN A 178 3.03 12.03 0.41
N THR A 179 2.24 11.41 1.28
CA THR A 179 0.87 11.00 0.95
C THR A 179 -0.03 12.20 0.64
N ALA A 180 0.18 13.34 1.30
CA ALA A 180 -0.56 14.57 0.99
C ALA A 180 -0.27 15.12 -0.40
N LEU A 181 1.00 15.10 -0.83
CA LEU A 181 1.40 15.52 -2.18
C LEU A 181 0.76 14.61 -3.24
N VAL A 182 0.74 13.30 -2.99
CA VAL A 182 0.06 12.32 -3.84
C VAL A 182 -1.45 12.59 -3.90
N ALA A 183 -2.08 12.84 -2.76
CA ALA A 183 -3.51 13.14 -2.69
C ALA A 183 -3.89 14.40 -3.47
N ASP A 184 -3.12 15.48 -3.34
CA ASP A 184 -3.33 16.73 -4.09
C ASP A 184 -3.10 16.53 -5.60
N PHE A 185 -2.06 15.78 -5.98
CA PHE A 185 -1.84 15.42 -7.39
C PHE A 185 -3.01 14.63 -7.97
N ILE A 186 -3.55 13.65 -7.23
CA ILE A 186 -4.72 12.88 -7.65
C ILE A 186 -5.93 13.81 -7.80
N ASN A 187 -6.24 14.67 -6.83
CA ASN A 187 -7.39 15.59 -6.93
C ASN A 187 -7.32 16.48 -8.18
N LYS A 188 -6.12 16.91 -8.57
CA LYS A 188 -5.90 17.72 -9.78
C LYS A 188 -6.10 16.95 -11.08
N ASN A 189 -5.89 15.64 -11.10
CA ASN A 189 -5.90 14.82 -12.32
C ASN A 189 -7.08 13.86 -12.42
N ALA A 190 -7.79 13.60 -11.31
CA ALA A 190 -8.86 12.62 -11.18
C ALA A 190 -10.04 12.83 -12.15
N HIS A 191 -10.20 14.05 -12.69
CA HIS A 191 -11.23 14.40 -13.67
C HIS A 191 -10.99 13.75 -15.04
N ASN A 192 -9.76 13.34 -15.35
CA ASN A 192 -9.43 12.59 -16.56
C ASN A 192 -9.64 11.08 -16.31
N PRO A 193 -10.56 10.39 -17.01
CA PRO A 193 -10.76 8.95 -16.81
C PRO A 193 -9.49 8.12 -17.06
N GLN A 194 -8.67 8.50 -18.05
CA GLN A 194 -7.42 7.78 -18.39
C GLN A 194 -6.37 7.86 -17.28
N PHE A 195 -6.51 8.82 -16.36
CA PHE A 195 -5.65 8.89 -15.18
C PHE A 195 -5.71 7.58 -14.37
N TRP A 196 -6.88 6.95 -14.33
CA TRP A 196 -7.13 5.76 -13.52
C TRP A 196 -6.76 4.44 -14.22
N ASP A 197 -6.20 4.48 -15.43
CA ASP A 197 -5.86 3.29 -16.23
C ASP A 197 -4.73 2.43 -15.62
N GLY A 198 -4.18 2.84 -14.46
CA GLY A 198 -3.30 2.03 -13.63
C GLY A 198 -1.90 1.84 -14.21
N GLY A 199 -1.26 0.72 -13.88
CA GLY A 199 0.07 0.35 -14.41
C GLY A 199 1.25 0.97 -13.68
N ILE A 200 2.40 1.04 -14.36
CA ILE A 200 3.68 1.40 -13.74
C ILE A 200 3.71 2.83 -13.18
N ASP A 201 2.93 3.74 -13.76
CA ASP A 201 2.83 5.11 -13.26
C ASP A 201 2.13 5.18 -11.90
N THR A 202 1.26 4.21 -11.60
CA THR A 202 0.68 4.08 -10.26
C THR A 202 1.74 3.66 -9.23
N THR A 203 2.69 2.80 -9.61
CA THR A 203 3.85 2.47 -8.77
C THR A 203 4.70 3.71 -8.49
N ARG A 204 4.95 4.55 -9.50
CA ARG A 204 5.70 5.80 -9.32
C ARG A 204 4.98 6.77 -8.39
N LEU A 205 3.66 6.89 -8.55
CA LEU A 205 2.82 7.80 -7.78
C LEU A 205 2.65 7.35 -6.32
N LEU A 206 2.23 6.10 -6.09
CA LEU A 206 1.87 5.61 -4.75
C LEU A 206 3.06 4.99 -4.00
N GLY A 207 4.06 4.49 -4.73
CA GLY A 207 5.15 3.68 -4.17
C GLY A 207 5.95 4.38 -3.06
N PRO A 208 6.46 5.60 -3.26
CA PRO A 208 7.19 6.32 -2.22
C PRO A 208 6.35 6.57 -0.95
N ALA A 209 5.08 6.94 -1.10
CA ALA A 209 4.17 7.16 0.03
C ALA A 209 3.93 5.85 0.81
N ALA A 210 3.69 4.75 0.10
CA ALA A 210 3.55 3.42 0.69
C ALA A 210 4.82 2.97 1.42
N HIS A 211 5.99 3.18 0.82
CA HIS A 211 7.28 2.87 1.41
C HIS A 211 7.48 3.60 2.74
N TYR A 212 7.25 4.91 2.77
CA TYR A 212 7.39 5.70 4.00
C TYR A 212 6.40 5.25 5.08
N ALA A 213 5.15 4.95 4.73
CA ALA A 213 4.16 4.45 5.69
C ALA A 213 4.54 3.07 6.26
N LEU A 214 5.01 2.14 5.41
CA LEU A 214 5.44 0.80 5.82
C LEU A 214 6.77 0.81 6.59
N SER A 215 7.59 1.85 6.43
CA SER A 215 8.86 2.01 7.14
C SER A 215 8.70 2.54 8.57
N ILE A 216 7.51 3.03 8.95
CA ILE A 216 7.25 3.46 10.32
C ILE A 216 7.28 2.23 11.25
N PRO A 217 8.07 2.26 12.34
CA PRO A 217 8.16 1.16 13.30
C PRO A 217 6.81 0.86 13.94
N ARG A 218 6.41 -0.42 13.90
CA ARG A 218 5.14 -0.88 14.46
C ARG A 218 5.14 -0.75 15.98
N MET A 219 3.95 -0.66 16.54
CA MET A 219 3.74 -0.93 17.97
C MET A 219 3.80 -2.45 18.22
N ALA A 220 4.70 -2.89 19.11
CA ALA A 220 4.80 -4.30 19.46
C ALA A 220 3.61 -4.75 20.31
N ALA A 221 3.08 -5.96 20.07
CA ALA A 221 1.95 -6.51 20.82
C ALA A 221 2.20 -6.59 22.34
N LYS A 222 3.46 -6.85 22.74
CA LYS A 222 3.88 -6.87 24.15
C LYS A 222 3.83 -5.49 24.83
N SER A 223 3.81 -4.41 24.05
CA SER A 223 3.81 -3.03 24.54
C SER A 223 2.42 -2.48 24.83
N TRP A 224 1.33 -3.21 24.51
CA TRP A 224 -0.03 -2.69 24.63
C TRP A 224 -0.42 -2.33 26.07
N ALA A 225 0.10 -3.04 27.07
CA ALA A 225 -0.18 -2.76 28.47
C ALA A 225 0.47 -1.46 29.01
N CYS A 226 1.48 -0.92 28.32
CA CYS A 226 2.21 0.29 28.73
C CYS A 226 2.44 1.26 27.55
N ALA A 227 1.56 1.20 26.54
CA ALA A 227 1.74 1.95 25.31
C ALA A 227 1.76 3.46 25.58
N ARG A 228 2.81 4.14 25.10
CA ARG A 228 2.92 5.59 25.24
C ARG A 228 1.94 6.26 24.26
N ALA A 229 1.39 7.40 24.64
CA ALA A 229 0.46 8.15 23.79
C ALA A 229 0.98 8.41 22.36
N ALA A 230 2.29 8.70 22.22
CA ALA A 230 2.93 8.90 20.92
C ALA A 230 3.01 7.61 20.09
N GLU A 231 3.19 6.44 20.71
CA GLU A 231 3.21 5.15 20.03
C GLU A 231 1.83 4.78 19.50
N VAL A 232 0.79 5.01 20.30
CA VAL A 232 -0.61 4.80 19.90
C VAL A 232 -0.97 5.71 18.74
N LEU A 233 -0.68 7.01 18.84
CA LEU A 233 -0.93 7.96 17.75
C LEU A 233 -0.20 7.58 16.47
N CYS A 234 1.09 7.23 16.57
CA CYS A 234 1.90 6.79 15.42
C CYS A 234 1.30 5.56 14.74
N GLU A 235 0.95 4.53 15.51
CA GLU A 235 0.42 3.29 14.93
C GLU A 235 -0.97 3.51 14.31
N MET A 236 -1.83 4.32 14.94
CA MET A 236 -3.12 4.69 14.36
C MET A 236 -2.96 5.44 13.03
N ALA A 237 -2.14 6.49 13.02
CA ALA A 237 -1.93 7.29 11.82
C ALA A 237 -1.24 6.48 10.70
N ARG A 238 -0.30 5.59 11.07
CA ARG A 238 0.35 4.66 10.13
C ARG A 238 -0.67 3.72 9.48
N LEU A 239 -1.55 3.10 10.25
CA LEU A 239 -2.58 2.21 9.70
C LEU A 239 -3.62 2.97 8.87
N ALA A 240 -4.00 4.18 9.29
CA ALA A 240 -4.89 5.03 8.49
C ALA A 240 -4.24 5.42 7.15
N LEU A 241 -2.95 5.72 7.11
CA LEU A 241 -2.19 5.95 5.87
C LEU A 241 -2.20 4.72 4.96
N LEU A 242 -1.96 3.53 5.52
CA LEU A 242 -1.94 2.29 4.75
C LEU A 242 -3.31 1.92 4.19
N ILE A 243 -4.38 2.08 4.98
CA ILE A 243 -5.77 1.91 4.56
C ILE A 243 -6.13 2.92 3.47
N PHE A 244 -5.71 4.17 3.61
CA PHE A 244 -5.90 5.20 2.60
C PHE A 244 -5.19 4.84 1.28
N ILE A 245 -3.94 4.39 1.34
CA ILE A 245 -3.20 3.95 0.15
C ILE A 245 -3.85 2.73 -0.49
N ALA A 246 -4.33 1.76 0.30
CA ALA A 246 -5.07 0.61 -0.21
C ALA A 246 -6.39 1.02 -0.90
N ARG A 247 -7.03 2.10 -0.44
CA ARG A 247 -8.21 2.69 -1.11
C ARG A 247 -7.83 3.30 -2.45
N LEU A 248 -6.71 4.04 -2.52
CA LEU A 248 -6.19 4.59 -3.77
C LEU A 248 -5.84 3.49 -4.76
N LYS A 249 -5.14 2.43 -4.31
CA LYS A 249 -4.86 1.23 -5.12
C LYS A 249 -6.13 0.69 -5.77
N SER A 250 -7.21 0.57 -5.00
CA SER A 250 -8.49 0.12 -5.53
C SER A 250 -9.08 1.02 -6.62
N ALA A 251 -8.89 2.34 -6.51
CA ALA A 251 -9.38 3.28 -7.51
C ALA A 251 -8.61 3.15 -8.83
N PHE A 252 -7.34 2.72 -8.78
CA PHE A 252 -6.53 2.32 -9.94
C PHE A 252 -6.71 0.84 -10.34
N SER A 253 -7.77 0.17 -9.87
CA SER A 253 -8.04 -1.26 -10.12
C SER A 253 -6.92 -2.22 -9.69
N LEU A 254 -6.10 -1.84 -8.72
CA LEU A 254 -5.06 -2.69 -8.13
C LEU A 254 -5.60 -3.50 -6.94
N VAL A 255 -4.97 -4.66 -6.70
CA VAL A 255 -5.33 -5.57 -5.60
C VAL A 255 -5.11 -4.91 -4.24
N ARG A 256 -6.08 -5.05 -3.32
CA ARG A 256 -6.12 -4.47 -1.97
C ARG A 256 -6.25 -5.51 -0.85
N GLY A 257 -5.57 -6.66 -1.00
CA GLY A 257 -5.68 -7.80 -0.08
C GLY A 257 -5.35 -7.45 1.38
N GLU A 258 -4.52 -6.44 1.58
CA GLU A 258 -4.03 -5.99 2.89
C GLU A 258 -5.06 -5.19 3.71
N MET A 259 -6.11 -4.65 3.07
CA MET A 259 -7.02 -3.68 3.68
C MET A 259 -7.70 -4.21 4.95
N ALA A 260 -8.23 -5.45 4.88
CA ALA A 260 -8.99 -6.04 5.98
C ALA A 260 -8.11 -6.28 7.21
N ALA A 261 -6.87 -6.72 7.02
CA ALA A 261 -5.92 -6.93 8.10
C ALA A 261 -5.55 -5.61 8.79
N PHE A 262 -5.35 -4.52 8.02
CA PHE A 262 -5.11 -3.21 8.62
C PHE A 262 -6.31 -2.66 9.37
N GLN A 263 -7.53 -2.85 8.85
CA GLN A 263 -8.77 -2.47 9.51
C GLN A 263 -8.94 -3.22 10.85
N GLU A 264 -8.70 -4.53 10.88
CA GLU A 264 -8.74 -5.34 12.08
C GLU A 264 -7.69 -4.87 13.11
N LYS A 265 -6.45 -4.63 12.66
CA LYS A 265 -5.38 -4.14 13.53
C LYS A 265 -5.71 -2.76 14.11
N PHE A 266 -6.28 -1.85 13.30
CA PHE A 266 -6.71 -0.53 13.76
C PHE A 266 -7.80 -0.66 14.83
N ALA A 267 -8.79 -1.54 14.62
CA ALA A 267 -9.82 -1.81 15.61
C ALA A 267 -9.22 -2.34 16.93
N GLY A 268 -8.16 -3.15 16.87
CA GLY A 268 -7.42 -3.64 18.04
C GLY A 268 -6.65 -2.55 18.81
N ILE A 269 -6.30 -1.43 18.15
CA ILE A 269 -5.62 -0.29 18.79
C ILE A 269 -6.61 0.68 19.43
N LEU A 270 -7.85 0.73 18.95
CA LEU A 270 -8.84 1.68 19.41
C LEU A 270 -9.06 1.66 20.95
N PRO A 271 -9.08 0.50 21.64
CA PRO A 271 -9.16 0.45 23.10
C PRO A 271 -7.95 1.06 23.83
N LEU A 272 -6.81 1.18 23.16
CA LEU A 272 -5.57 1.77 23.68
C LEU A 272 -5.52 3.30 23.50
N LEU A 273 -6.54 3.90 22.90
CA LEU A 273 -6.62 5.33 22.64
C LEU A 273 -6.78 6.10 23.97
N VAL A 274 -5.64 6.46 24.56
CA VAL A 274 -5.58 7.22 25.83
C VAL A 274 -5.77 8.73 25.62
N PRO A 275 -6.25 9.48 26.63
CA PRO A 275 -6.39 10.94 26.56
C PRO A 275 -5.12 11.66 26.07
N GLY A 276 -3.93 11.18 26.48
CA GLY A 276 -2.66 11.77 26.06
C GLY A 276 -2.42 11.74 24.54
N ALA A 277 -3.02 10.82 23.78
CA ALA A 277 -2.88 10.82 22.31
C ALA A 277 -3.62 12.01 21.68
N PHE A 278 -4.80 12.35 22.23
CA PHE A 278 -5.55 13.54 21.83
C PHE A 278 -4.83 14.84 22.23
N GLU A 279 -4.04 14.83 23.31
CA GLU A 279 -3.22 15.99 23.70
C GLU A 279 -2.02 16.19 22.78
N ILE A 280 -1.56 15.13 22.11
CA ILE A 280 -0.44 15.23 21.16
C ILE A 280 -0.90 15.91 19.86
N CYS A 281 -1.95 15.40 19.23
CA CYS A 281 -2.54 15.98 18.01
C CYS A 281 -3.95 15.44 17.78
N PRO A 282 -5.00 16.15 18.23
CA PRO A 282 -6.37 15.67 18.12
C PRO A 282 -6.89 15.65 16.67
N GLU A 283 -6.41 16.55 15.81
CA GLU A 283 -6.78 16.60 14.39
C GLU A 283 -6.31 15.34 13.64
N LEU A 284 -5.12 14.84 13.97
CA LEU A 284 -4.59 13.62 13.36
C LEU A 284 -5.31 12.37 13.85
N VAL A 285 -5.72 12.34 15.13
CA VAL A 285 -6.58 11.27 15.66
C VAL A 285 -7.92 11.27 14.91
N LEU A 286 -8.55 12.44 14.76
CA LEU A 286 -9.81 12.58 14.04
C LEU A 286 -9.68 12.13 12.58
N TRP A 287 -8.65 12.61 11.88
CA TRP A 287 -8.37 12.21 10.50
C TRP A 287 -8.24 10.69 10.38
N SER A 288 -7.48 10.06 11.27
CA SER A 288 -7.27 8.61 11.26
C SER A 288 -8.60 7.86 11.43
N LEU A 289 -9.43 8.28 12.39
CA LEU A 289 -10.74 7.68 12.63
C LEU A 289 -11.68 7.86 11.44
N VAL A 290 -11.75 9.05 10.84
CA VAL A 290 -12.62 9.34 9.70
C VAL A 290 -12.20 8.55 8.47
N VAL A 291 -10.90 8.51 8.15
CA VAL A 291 -10.37 7.74 7.00
C VAL A 291 -10.65 6.26 7.14
N VAL A 292 -10.37 5.68 8.31
CA VAL A 292 -10.61 4.25 8.55
C VAL A 292 -12.09 3.94 8.54
N THR A 293 -12.93 4.78 9.15
CA THR A 293 -14.38 4.61 9.12
C THR A 293 -14.95 4.71 7.70
N GLY A 294 -14.44 5.65 6.90
CA GLY A 294 -14.80 5.82 5.49
C GLY A 294 -14.31 4.70 4.57
N SER A 295 -13.38 3.85 5.04
CA SER A 295 -12.93 2.68 4.26
C SER A 295 -13.93 1.52 4.27
N TYR A 296 -14.90 1.51 5.20
CA TYR A 296 -15.97 0.51 5.26
C TYR A 296 -17.13 0.88 4.33
N THR A 297 -17.50 -0.05 3.45
CA THR A 297 -18.53 0.19 2.41
C THR A 297 -19.94 -0.23 2.78
N ARG A 298 -20.12 -1.10 3.78
CA ARG A 298 -21.44 -1.64 4.17
C ARG A 298 -21.77 -1.45 5.64
N PHE A 299 -20.91 -1.95 6.52
CA PHE A 299 -21.12 -1.88 7.97
C PHE A 299 -19.91 -1.21 8.61
N ARG A 300 -20.14 -0.04 9.20
CA ARG A 300 -19.12 0.66 9.97
C ARG A 300 -19.12 0.15 11.41
N PRO A 301 -17.95 -0.20 11.98
CA PRO A 301 -17.86 -0.56 13.38
C PRO A 301 -18.37 0.56 14.29
N GLN A 302 -19.29 0.24 15.19
CA GLN A 302 -19.87 1.23 16.11
C GLN A 302 -18.83 1.88 17.02
N SER A 303 -17.79 1.13 17.37
CA SER A 303 -16.68 1.62 18.17
C SER A 303 -15.96 2.80 17.50
N LEU A 304 -15.78 2.77 16.17
CA LEU A 304 -15.16 3.87 15.43
C LEU A 304 -16.06 5.12 15.39
N VAL A 305 -17.35 4.94 15.12
CA VAL A 305 -18.32 6.06 15.13
C VAL A 305 -18.36 6.73 16.51
N THR A 306 -18.33 5.92 17.58
CA THR A 306 -18.31 6.42 18.96
C THR A 306 -17.01 7.20 19.25
N ALA A 307 -15.86 6.67 18.84
CA ALA A 307 -14.58 7.36 18.99
C ALA A 307 -14.52 8.69 18.22
N ILE A 308 -15.17 8.78 17.05
CA ILE A 308 -15.30 10.04 16.30
C ILE A 308 -16.11 11.05 17.12
N LYS A 309 -17.26 10.64 17.70
CA LYS A 309 -18.08 11.52 18.56
C LYS A 309 -17.31 12.02 19.79
N ASP A 310 -16.53 11.14 20.42
CA ASP A 310 -15.69 11.52 21.56
C ASP A 310 -14.62 12.54 21.13
N CYS A 311 -14.03 12.36 19.95
CA CYS A 311 -13.07 13.28 19.38
C CYS A 311 -13.71 14.64 19.04
N MET A 312 -14.90 14.63 18.43
CA MET A 312 -15.70 15.84 18.16
C MET A 312 -15.99 16.63 19.43
N THR A 313 -16.38 15.94 20.51
CA THR A 313 -16.64 16.56 21.82
C THR A 313 -15.39 17.27 22.36
N ARG A 314 -14.22 16.62 22.25
CA ARG A 314 -12.93 17.20 22.68
C ARG A 314 -12.52 18.41 21.84
N LEU A 315 -12.76 18.35 20.53
CA LEU A 315 -12.50 19.44 19.59
C LEU A 315 -13.59 20.53 19.60
N ARG A 316 -14.61 20.40 20.45
CA ARG A 316 -15.76 21.32 20.56
C ARG A 316 -16.50 21.52 19.23
N MET A 317 -16.60 20.45 18.45
CA MET A 317 -17.33 20.42 17.19
C MET A 317 -18.81 20.11 17.45
N GLY A 318 -19.68 21.01 17.00
CA GLY A 318 -21.13 20.85 17.17
C GLY A 318 -21.82 20.17 15.99
N ARG A 319 -21.14 19.99 14.84
CA ARG A 319 -21.73 19.39 13.65
C ARG A 319 -20.85 18.27 13.10
N ALA A 320 -21.48 17.17 12.69
CA ALA A 320 -20.79 16.05 12.03
C ALA A 320 -19.98 16.48 10.79
N ARG A 321 -20.47 17.48 10.04
CA ARG A 321 -19.75 18.02 8.87
C ARG A 321 -18.42 18.66 9.25
N ASP A 322 -18.34 19.32 10.41
CA ASP A 322 -17.09 19.96 10.87
C ASP A 322 -15.99 18.92 11.07
N ALA A 323 -16.35 17.71 11.52
CA ALA A 323 -15.41 16.61 11.71
C ALA A 323 -14.81 16.12 10.38
N VAL A 324 -15.66 15.99 9.36
CA VAL A 324 -15.24 15.60 8.00
C VAL A 324 -14.40 16.71 7.36
N GLU A 325 -14.74 17.98 7.55
CA GLU A 325 -13.95 19.10 7.02
C GLU A 325 -12.56 19.17 7.66
N VAL A 326 -12.43 18.90 8.96
CA VAL A 326 -11.11 18.80 9.59
C VAL A 326 -10.31 17.63 9.01
N ALA A 327 -10.90 16.45 8.86
CA ALA A 327 -10.22 15.32 8.22
C ALA A 327 -9.83 15.65 6.77
N ARG A 328 -10.72 16.30 6.00
CA ARG A 328 -10.46 16.75 4.63
C ARG A 328 -9.29 17.73 4.54
N SER A 329 -9.11 18.55 5.57
CA SER A 329 -8.00 19.49 5.65
C SER A 329 -6.64 18.84 5.96
N ILE A 330 -6.56 17.55 6.28
CA ILE A 330 -5.29 16.85 6.53
C ILE A 330 -4.81 16.15 5.25
N ILE A 331 -5.43 15.03 4.87
CA ILE A 331 -5.15 14.28 3.64
C ILE A 331 -6.47 13.75 3.10
N TRP A 332 -6.78 14.06 1.85
CA TRP A 332 -8.07 13.74 1.25
C TRP A 332 -8.02 13.59 -0.26
N VAL A 333 -8.77 12.63 -0.80
CA VAL A 333 -9.04 12.52 -2.24
C VAL A 333 -10.54 12.46 -2.46
N ASP A 334 -11.08 13.45 -3.16
CA ASP A 334 -12.52 13.65 -3.27
C ASP A 334 -13.21 12.54 -4.06
N SER A 335 -12.61 12.13 -5.17
CA SER A 335 -13.12 11.03 -6.00
C SER A 335 -13.15 9.68 -5.28
N VAL A 336 -12.43 9.55 -4.16
CA VAL A 336 -12.27 8.28 -3.43
C VAL A 336 -13.02 8.27 -2.11
N LEU A 337 -13.20 9.41 -1.42
CA LEU A 337 -13.77 9.43 -0.07
C LEU A 337 -15.09 10.18 0.07
N ALA A 338 -15.50 11.00 -0.91
CA ALA A 338 -16.65 11.90 -0.75
C ALA A 338 -17.97 11.16 -0.46
N SER A 339 -18.23 10.04 -1.13
CA SER A 339 -19.48 9.29 -0.95
C SER A 339 -19.58 8.69 0.46
N GLU A 340 -18.52 8.03 0.92
CA GLU A 340 -18.47 7.43 2.25
C GLU A 340 -18.47 8.49 3.36
N ALA A 341 -17.91 9.67 3.10
CA ALA A 341 -17.93 10.80 4.02
C ALA A 341 -19.34 11.34 4.25
N GLU A 342 -20.13 11.55 3.19
CA GLU A 342 -21.53 11.97 3.33
C GLU A 342 -22.36 10.92 4.08
N GLY A 343 -22.13 9.64 3.80
CA GLY A 343 -22.75 8.55 4.56
C GLY A 343 -22.35 8.54 6.05
N LEU A 344 -21.13 8.97 6.38
CA LEU A 344 -20.67 9.10 7.77
C LEU A 344 -21.30 10.31 8.46
N VAL A 345 -21.45 11.44 7.77
CA VAL A 345 -22.14 12.64 8.31
C VAL A 345 -23.56 12.30 8.73
N LEU A 346 -24.31 11.59 7.88
CA LEU A 346 -25.67 11.16 8.18
C LEU A 346 -25.73 10.26 9.41
N GLU A 347 -24.80 9.29 9.53
CA GLU A 347 -24.78 8.36 10.66
C GLU A 347 -24.43 9.04 11.99
N LEU A 348 -23.53 10.03 11.96
CA LEU A 348 -23.19 10.81 13.15
C LEU A 348 -24.39 11.63 13.65
N GLN A 349 -25.19 12.18 12.74
CA GLN A 349 -26.40 12.98 13.01
C GLN A 349 -27.57 12.14 13.53
N LEU A 350 -27.80 10.94 12.96
CA LEU A 350 -28.96 10.08 13.28
C LEU A 350 -28.97 9.53 14.71
N ARG A 351 -27.88 9.68 15.47
CA ARG A 351 -27.73 9.12 16.82
C ARG A 351 -27.58 10.21 17.89
N GLU A 352 -28.11 11.40 17.62
CA GLU A 352 -28.29 12.50 18.59
C GLU A 352 -29.74 12.62 19.09
N SER A 353 -30.67 11.83 18.55
CA SER A 353 -32.04 11.61 19.03
C SER A 353 -32.14 10.32 19.83
#